data_AF-A0A2V8JUU0-F1
#
_entry.id   AF-A0A2V8JUU0-F1
#
_cell.length_a   1.000
_cell.length_b   1.000
_cell.length_c   1.000
_cell.angle_alpha   90.00
_cell.angle_beta   90.00
_cell.angle_gamma   90.00
#
_symmetry.space_group_name_H-M   'P 1'
#
loop_
_entity.id
_entity.type
_entity.pdbx_description
1 polymer ?
#
loop_
_entity_poly.entity_id
_entity_poly.type
_entity_poly.pdbx_seq_one_letter_code
_entity_poly.pdbx_strand_id
1 'polypeptide(L)'
;MLINEKERRRPLLANAAITIALLLATICVVTGPTSLRSFVGVAVASGEGAQTPAAGNKAPTVAGKTAPALKTPWGEPDLQGIWCRDVDIPLQRPTKYGDREFLTDVERAELDRRVADIVSRDSTETRRVRGTERDVNAEFLQAPFTMHLPVGRRTSLIIDPPNGRIPPLTPEAQKTRAVLRQFQLALLQPTSACEEQLPGCAGGKYGPVSPRRNETPPMYLSGAGGGSINRADGPEDRSLSERCLGGVLPDFGSWIGGFSRIVQAPGEVSIFYDMGAGQGRYRQIPITTAPHLRANVRQWWGDSRGRWEGTTLVVDVTNFSPKSDFQGAHENLHLVERWTRLNADTIEYVVTIEDTTTWTRPWTVRQELKKQSDAANRIYYEPRCHEGNFGLPALLRGARVAEREFAEGRGPDPATLCIVIAGCGGFVRGGFADEGPDADPFADPVR
;
A
#
# COMPACT_ATOMS: atom_id res chain seq x y z
N MET A 1 12.72 4.94 -36.31
CA MET A 1 11.85 4.79 -37.50
C MET A 1 10.84 5.92 -37.45
N LEU A 2 10.97 6.91 -38.34
CA LEU A 2 10.21 8.18 -38.31
C LEU A 2 8.80 7.99 -38.84
N ILE A 3 7.78 8.39 -38.08
CA ILE A 3 6.40 8.56 -38.57
C ILE A 3 5.95 10.00 -38.27
N ASN A 4 5.31 10.56 -39.29
CA ASN A 4 5.12 11.97 -39.61
C ASN A 4 3.94 12.61 -38.83
N GLU A 5 4.14 13.86 -38.39
CA GLU A 5 3.26 14.68 -37.52
C GLU A 5 1.94 15.14 -38.15
N LYS A 6 1.61 14.69 -39.37
CA LYS A 6 0.56 15.31 -40.21
C LYS A 6 -0.83 14.68 -40.14
N GLU A 7 -1.03 13.57 -39.42
CA GLU A 7 -2.35 12.89 -39.34
C GLU A 7 -3.20 13.24 -38.12
N ARG A 8 -2.73 14.10 -37.21
CA ARG A 8 -3.39 14.34 -35.90
C ARG A 8 -4.52 15.37 -35.88
N ARG A 9 -5.03 15.86 -37.02
CA ARG A 9 -6.07 16.92 -37.02
C ARG A 9 -7.20 16.66 -38.00
N ARG A 10 -8.28 16.02 -37.52
CA ARG A 10 -9.65 16.20 -37.99
C ARG A 10 -10.62 16.24 -36.80
N PRO A 11 -11.39 17.31 -36.57
CA PRO A 11 -12.40 17.36 -35.53
C PRO A 11 -13.74 16.74 -35.99
N LEU A 12 -14.30 15.90 -35.13
CA LEU A 12 -15.66 15.34 -35.20
C LEU A 12 -16.67 16.39 -34.74
N LEU A 13 -17.29 17.09 -35.68
CA LEU A 13 -18.52 17.87 -35.48
C LEU A 13 -19.43 17.63 -36.69
N ALA A 14 -20.17 16.52 -36.68
CA ALA A 14 -21.35 16.31 -37.51
C ALA A 14 -22.06 15.03 -37.08
N ASN A 15 -23.25 15.20 -36.48
CA ASN A 15 -24.38 14.29 -36.28
C ASN A 15 -24.97 14.55 -34.88
N ALA A 16 -25.68 15.67 -34.70
CA ALA A 16 -27.14 15.76 -34.90
C ALA A 16 -27.86 14.75 -33.99
N ALA A 17 -28.40 15.15 -32.83
CA ALA A 17 -29.66 15.88 -32.72
C ALA A 17 -30.73 15.27 -33.64
N ILE A 18 -31.59 14.42 -33.08
CA ILE A 18 -33.02 14.16 -33.40
C ILE A 18 -33.37 12.78 -32.80
N THR A 19 -33.84 12.77 -31.56
CA THR A 19 -34.98 11.95 -31.04
C THR A 19 -35.30 12.54 -29.65
N ILE A 20 -36.07 13.63 -29.55
CA ILE A 20 -37.52 13.62 -29.28
C ILE A 20 -37.82 12.75 -28.05
N ALA A 21 -37.93 13.32 -26.85
CA ALA A 21 -39.13 14.00 -26.35
C ALA A 21 -40.38 13.09 -26.29
N LEU A 22 -40.40 12.20 -25.30
CA LEU A 22 -41.57 11.51 -24.70
C LEU A 22 -41.00 10.93 -23.39
N LEU A 23 -41.45 11.18 -22.17
CA LEU A 23 -42.75 11.57 -21.63
C LEU A 23 -42.53 12.31 -20.31
N LEU A 24 -43.28 13.40 -20.12
CA LEU A 24 -43.62 13.98 -18.83
C LEU A 24 -44.94 13.37 -18.34
N ALA A 25 -45.06 13.28 -17.02
CA ALA A 25 -46.27 13.18 -16.21
C ALA A 25 -46.98 11.82 -16.09
N THR A 26 -46.98 11.24 -14.87
CA THR A 26 -48.21 11.16 -14.06
C THR A 26 -47.90 10.90 -12.58
N ILE A 27 -48.57 11.67 -11.72
CA ILE A 27 -48.68 11.58 -10.26
C ILE A 27 -49.84 10.64 -9.95
N CYS A 28 -49.74 9.79 -8.91
CA CYS A 28 -50.89 9.52 -8.02
C CYS A 28 -50.48 8.91 -6.66
N VAL A 29 -51.01 9.57 -5.64
CA VAL A 29 -51.05 9.30 -4.20
C VAL A 29 -51.93 8.07 -3.88
N VAL A 30 -51.56 7.23 -2.90
CA VAL A 30 -52.52 6.59 -1.97
C VAL A 30 -51.90 6.44 -0.57
N THR A 31 -52.75 6.80 0.39
CA THR A 31 -52.64 6.97 1.85
C THR A 31 -52.78 5.68 2.68
N GLY A 32 -51.98 5.58 3.77
CA GLY A 32 -52.28 5.04 5.14
C GLY A 32 -52.95 3.66 5.37
N PRO A 33 -53.20 3.22 6.63
CA PRO A 33 -52.83 3.80 7.94
C PRO A 33 -52.38 2.79 9.05
N THR A 34 -51.83 3.34 10.16
CA THR A 34 -51.96 2.95 11.62
C THR A 34 -51.88 1.47 12.09
N SER A 35 -51.12 1.11 13.14
CA SER A 35 -51.49 1.21 14.59
C SER A 35 -50.33 0.69 15.48
N LEU A 36 -49.79 1.45 16.45
CA LEU A 36 -50.03 1.48 17.90
C LEU A 36 -49.59 0.28 18.80
N ARG A 37 -48.73 0.63 19.79
CA ARG A 37 -48.63 0.20 21.21
C ARG A 37 -47.70 -0.96 21.65
N SER A 38 -46.63 -0.52 22.35
CA SER A 38 -46.19 -0.84 23.72
C SER A 38 -46.17 -2.29 24.23
N PHE A 39 -45.05 -2.72 24.84
CA PHE A 39 -44.93 -2.86 26.30
C PHE A 39 -43.47 -3.05 26.74
N VAL A 40 -43.16 -2.39 27.86
CA VAL A 40 -41.93 -2.42 28.63
C VAL A 40 -41.88 -3.69 29.46
N GLY A 41 -40.72 -4.35 29.51
CA GLY A 41 -40.43 -5.45 30.43
C GLY A 41 -39.02 -5.29 30.99
N VAL A 42 -38.91 -4.67 32.16
CA VAL A 42 -37.69 -4.62 32.98
C VAL A 42 -37.62 -5.91 33.79
N ALA A 43 -36.53 -6.65 33.69
CA ALA A 43 -36.17 -7.69 34.63
C ALA A 43 -34.73 -7.45 35.11
N VAL A 44 -34.62 -7.11 36.39
CA VAL A 44 -33.37 -7.07 37.15
C VAL A 44 -33.24 -8.43 37.85
N ALA A 45 -32.12 -9.11 37.68
CA ALA A 45 -31.70 -10.18 38.59
C ALA A 45 -30.19 -10.13 38.78
N SER A 46 -29.84 -10.09 40.06
CA SER A 46 -28.54 -9.99 40.71
C SER A 46 -27.58 -11.12 40.32
N GLY A 47 -26.28 -10.83 40.40
CA GLY A 47 -25.23 -11.76 40.00
C GLY A 47 -24.71 -12.66 41.12
N GLU A 48 -23.88 -13.62 40.70
CA GLU A 48 -22.83 -14.24 41.50
C GLU A 48 -21.75 -14.75 40.53
N GLY A 49 -20.49 -14.46 40.86
CA GLY A 49 -19.35 -14.70 39.99
C GLY A 49 -18.68 -16.05 40.22
N ALA A 50 -17.93 -16.52 39.21
CA ALA A 50 -16.52 -16.90 39.32
C ALA A 50 -15.98 -17.48 38.00
N GLN A 51 -14.74 -17.05 37.68
CA GLN A 51 -13.70 -17.69 36.88
C GLN A 51 -13.74 -17.58 35.34
N THR A 52 -12.96 -16.59 34.89
CA THR A 52 -12.58 -16.23 33.53
C THR A 52 -11.53 -17.20 32.94
N PRO A 53 -11.76 -17.82 31.77
CA PRO A 53 -10.68 -18.26 30.89
C PRO A 53 -10.21 -17.08 30.01
N ALA A 54 -8.91 -17.05 29.72
CA ALA A 54 -8.23 -16.01 28.95
C ALA A 54 -8.99 -15.61 27.68
N ALA A 55 -9.27 -14.30 27.55
CA ALA A 55 -9.96 -13.72 26.42
C ALA A 55 -9.11 -13.91 25.15
N GLY A 56 -9.59 -14.78 24.24
CA GLY A 56 -9.18 -14.74 22.85
C GLY A 56 -9.64 -13.40 22.27
N ASN A 57 -8.69 -12.63 21.73
CA ASN A 57 -8.98 -11.38 21.01
C ASN A 57 -9.80 -11.69 19.76
N LYS A 58 -11.12 -11.78 19.90
CA LYS A 58 -12.04 -11.73 18.77
C LYS A 58 -12.19 -10.28 18.36
N ALA A 59 -11.69 -9.94 17.18
CA ALA A 59 -11.97 -8.67 16.53
C ALA A 59 -13.51 -8.44 16.47
N PRO A 60 -14.00 -7.21 16.73
CA PRO A 60 -15.42 -6.93 16.77
C PRO A 60 -16.05 -7.14 15.39
N THR A 61 -17.05 -8.02 15.31
CA THR A 61 -17.84 -8.26 14.09
C THR A 61 -19.01 -7.28 14.07
N VAL A 62 -19.15 -6.47 13.02
CA VAL A 62 -20.28 -5.55 12.87
C VAL A 62 -21.49 -6.32 12.35
N ALA A 63 -22.58 -6.32 13.12
CA ALA A 63 -23.87 -6.89 12.71
C ALA A 63 -24.61 -5.93 11.77
N GLY A 64 -24.43 -6.07 10.46
CA GLY A 64 -25.30 -5.49 9.44
C GLY A 64 -26.31 -6.51 8.92
N LYS A 65 -27.51 -6.08 8.51
CA LYS A 65 -28.50 -6.93 7.81
C LYS A 65 -27.84 -7.55 6.57
N THR A 66 -27.49 -8.82 6.63
CA THR A 66 -26.86 -9.56 5.53
C THR A 66 -27.85 -9.66 4.38
N ALA A 67 -27.51 -9.09 3.22
CA ALA A 67 -28.15 -9.47 1.96
C ALA A 67 -28.03 -11.00 1.78
N PRO A 68 -28.92 -11.67 1.01
CA PRO A 68 -28.74 -13.08 0.71
C PRO A 68 -27.30 -13.33 0.26
N ALA A 69 -26.60 -14.22 0.96
CA ALA A 69 -25.20 -14.49 0.66
C ALA A 69 -25.11 -14.90 -0.82
N LEU A 70 -24.39 -14.11 -1.62
CA LEU A 70 -24.01 -14.53 -2.96
C LEU A 70 -23.22 -15.83 -2.78
N LYS A 71 -23.61 -16.86 -3.53
CA LYS A 71 -23.00 -18.18 -3.44
C LYS A 71 -22.44 -18.59 -4.79
N THR A 72 -21.33 -19.30 -4.75
CA THR A 72 -20.78 -19.98 -5.91
C THR A 72 -21.72 -21.11 -6.36
N PRO A 73 -21.58 -21.66 -7.58
CA PRO A 73 -22.35 -22.82 -8.03
C PRO A 73 -22.23 -24.06 -7.14
N TRP A 74 -21.17 -24.15 -6.33
CA TRP A 74 -20.94 -25.23 -5.35
C TRP A 74 -21.33 -24.86 -3.91
N GLY A 75 -21.92 -23.68 -3.68
CA GLY A 75 -22.60 -23.34 -2.43
C GLY A 75 -21.79 -22.57 -1.38
N GLU A 76 -20.52 -22.27 -1.64
CA GLU A 76 -19.69 -21.41 -0.79
C GLU A 76 -20.04 -19.92 -0.99
N PRO A 77 -19.75 -19.02 -0.03
CA PRO A 77 -19.86 -17.59 -0.25
C PRO A 77 -19.01 -17.12 -1.45
N ASP A 78 -19.60 -16.28 -2.30
CA ASP A 78 -18.99 -15.79 -3.53
C ASP A 78 -18.28 -14.43 -3.30
N LEU A 79 -16.96 -14.50 -3.35
CA LEU A 79 -16.01 -13.38 -3.30
C LEU A 79 -15.45 -13.04 -4.68
N GLN A 80 -15.84 -13.75 -5.74
CA GLN A 80 -15.24 -13.58 -7.06
C GLN A 80 -15.47 -12.18 -7.63
N GLY A 81 -14.45 -11.67 -8.31
CA GLY A 81 -14.51 -10.38 -8.99
C GLY A 81 -13.19 -9.67 -9.00
N ILE A 82 -13.20 -8.49 -9.62
CA ILE A 82 -12.10 -7.52 -9.53
C ILE A 82 -12.50 -6.49 -8.49
N TRP A 83 -11.62 -6.27 -7.52
CA TRP A 83 -11.83 -5.45 -6.34
C TRP A 83 -10.79 -4.34 -6.31
N CYS A 84 -11.21 -3.11 -6.02
CA CYS A 84 -10.30 -2.00 -5.82
C CYS A 84 -10.91 -1.02 -4.81
N ARG A 85 -10.05 -0.21 -4.19
CA ARG A 85 -10.48 0.93 -3.38
C ARG A 85 -11.11 2.00 -4.29
N ASP A 86 -12.21 2.60 -3.85
CA ASP A 86 -12.93 3.69 -4.54
C ASP A 86 -12.74 5.05 -3.85
N VAL A 87 -12.13 5.04 -2.65
CA VAL A 87 -11.81 6.22 -1.86
C VAL A 87 -10.39 6.14 -1.30
N ASP A 88 -9.82 7.29 -0.97
CA ASP A 88 -8.54 7.38 -0.27
C ASP A 88 -8.76 7.48 1.25
N ILE A 89 -8.16 6.55 1.99
CA ILE A 89 -8.18 6.52 3.45
C ILE A 89 -6.74 6.25 3.88
N PRO A 90 -6.12 7.11 4.71
CA PRO A 90 -4.76 6.89 5.15
C PRO A 90 -4.68 5.61 6.02
N LEU A 91 -3.55 4.91 5.98
CA LEU A 91 -3.35 3.74 6.84
C LEU A 91 -3.47 4.13 8.32
N GLN A 92 -2.71 5.16 8.73
CA GLN A 92 -2.67 5.68 10.09
C GLN A 92 -3.46 6.97 10.22
N ARG A 93 -4.06 7.17 11.39
CA ARG A 93 -4.82 8.39 11.68
C ARG A 93 -3.87 9.58 11.90
N PRO A 94 -4.13 10.71 11.24
CA PRO A 94 -3.46 11.96 11.58
C PRO A 94 -3.70 12.34 13.05
N THR A 95 -2.65 12.74 13.76
CA THR A 95 -2.68 13.01 15.20
C THR A 95 -3.71 14.07 15.60
N LYS A 96 -3.97 15.05 14.71
CA LYS A 96 -5.01 16.09 14.90
C LYS A 96 -6.42 15.55 15.13
N TYR A 97 -6.72 14.31 14.74
CA TYR A 97 -8.02 13.70 14.93
C TYR A 97 -8.14 12.88 16.23
N GLY A 98 -7.04 12.62 16.95
CA GLY A 98 -7.06 11.81 18.17
C GLY A 98 -7.74 10.46 17.96
N ASP A 99 -8.75 10.14 18.76
CA ASP A 99 -9.53 8.89 18.65
C ASP A 99 -10.73 8.97 17.68
N ARG A 100 -10.90 10.11 16.97
CA ARG A 100 -12.08 10.35 16.13
C ARG A 100 -12.01 9.55 14.84
N GLU A 101 -12.89 8.55 14.72
CA GLU A 101 -12.90 7.61 13.58
C GLU A 101 -13.40 8.22 12.26
N PHE A 102 -14.31 9.19 12.31
CA PHE A 102 -14.96 9.72 11.11
C PHE A 102 -14.70 11.21 10.88
N LEU A 103 -14.53 11.55 9.62
CA LEU A 103 -14.61 12.92 9.10
C LEU A 103 -16.07 13.33 8.95
N THR A 104 -16.33 14.62 9.13
CA THR A 104 -17.59 15.23 8.71
C THR A 104 -17.62 15.40 7.19
N ASP A 105 -18.82 15.52 6.61
CA ASP A 105 -18.96 15.72 5.16
C ASP A 105 -18.30 17.03 4.68
N VAL A 106 -18.30 18.07 5.54
CA VAL A 106 -17.64 19.36 5.27
C VAL A 106 -16.12 19.21 5.24
N GLU A 107 -15.53 18.54 6.24
CA GLU A 107 -14.08 18.31 6.28
C GLU A 107 -13.62 17.47 5.09
N ARG A 108 -14.41 16.47 4.69
CA ARG A 108 -14.12 15.63 3.53
C ARG A 108 -14.11 16.45 2.25
N ALA A 109 -15.13 17.30 2.03
CA ALA A 109 -15.20 18.17 0.86
C ALA A 109 -14.06 19.21 0.82
N GLU A 110 -13.61 19.71 1.98
CA GLU A 110 -12.43 20.59 2.07
C GLU A 110 -11.15 19.85 1.67
N LEU A 111 -10.95 18.62 2.17
CA LEU A 111 -9.79 17.81 1.82
C LEU A 111 -9.79 17.43 0.34
N ASP A 112 -10.94 17.04 -0.22
CA ASP A 112 -11.09 16.78 -1.66
C ASP A 112 -10.69 18.00 -2.50
N ARG A 113 -11.14 19.21 -2.12
CA ARG A 113 -10.73 20.45 -2.79
C ARG A 113 -9.22 20.66 -2.72
N ARG A 114 -8.63 20.48 -1.53
CA ARG A 114 -7.18 20.65 -1.34
C ARG A 114 -6.36 19.65 -2.17
N VAL A 115 -6.79 18.39 -2.23
CA VAL A 115 -6.16 17.36 -3.07
C VAL A 115 -6.22 17.79 -4.54
N ALA A 116 -7.39 18.19 -5.03
CA ALA A 116 -7.56 18.64 -6.40
C ALA A 116 -6.69 19.85 -6.74
N ASP A 117 -6.56 20.82 -5.83
CA ASP A 117 -5.70 21.98 -5.99
C ASP A 117 -4.21 21.62 -6.05
N ILE A 118 -3.75 20.68 -5.21
CA ILE A 118 -2.37 20.17 -5.24
C ILE A 118 -2.08 19.51 -6.59
N VAL A 119 -2.95 18.60 -7.03
CA VAL A 119 -2.79 17.88 -8.31
C VAL A 119 -2.79 18.85 -9.50
N SER A 120 -3.66 19.87 -9.44
CA SER A 120 -3.71 20.93 -10.45
C SER A 120 -2.40 21.73 -10.49
N ARG A 121 -1.86 22.16 -9.35
CA ARG A 121 -0.57 22.87 -9.29
C ARG A 121 0.59 22.02 -9.80
N ASP A 122 0.69 20.76 -9.37
CA ASP A 122 1.74 19.83 -9.83
C ASP A 122 1.72 19.64 -11.35
N SER A 123 0.54 19.67 -11.97
CA SER A 123 0.39 19.56 -13.42
C SER A 123 0.59 20.87 -14.20
N THR A 124 0.53 22.02 -13.52
CA THR A 124 0.56 23.36 -14.14
C THR A 124 1.79 24.19 -13.81
N GLU A 125 2.62 23.81 -12.82
CA GLU A 125 3.87 24.51 -12.55
C GLU A 125 4.79 24.50 -13.77
N THR A 126 4.97 25.69 -14.31
CA THR A 126 5.62 25.99 -15.59
C THR A 126 7.14 26.06 -15.45
N ARG A 127 7.85 25.42 -16.39
CA ARG A 127 9.30 25.58 -16.70
C ARG A 127 10.27 25.50 -15.51
N ARG A 128 10.65 24.27 -15.19
CA ARG A 128 11.95 24.01 -14.55
C ARG A 128 13.07 24.35 -15.54
N VAL A 129 14.25 24.72 -15.02
CA VAL A 129 15.39 25.08 -15.86
C VAL A 129 15.85 23.84 -16.62
N ARG A 130 15.76 23.90 -17.95
CA ARG A 130 16.12 22.80 -18.85
C ARG A 130 17.54 22.31 -18.58
N GLY A 131 17.72 20.99 -18.43
CA GLY A 131 19.03 20.35 -18.26
C GLY A 131 19.57 20.31 -16.83
N THR A 132 18.72 20.59 -15.82
CA THR A 132 19.06 20.36 -14.40
C THR A 132 18.66 18.96 -13.96
N GLU A 133 19.28 18.42 -12.90
CA GLU A 133 18.85 17.13 -12.31
C GLU A 133 17.34 17.15 -11.95
N ARG A 134 16.85 18.30 -11.49
CA ARG A 134 15.44 18.54 -11.14
C ARG A 134 14.49 18.59 -12.34
N ASP A 135 15.01 18.87 -13.54
CA ASP A 135 14.30 18.83 -14.82
C ASP A 135 14.19 17.38 -15.33
N VAL A 136 15.24 16.57 -15.20
CA VAL A 136 15.23 15.13 -15.60
C VAL A 136 14.46 14.26 -14.60
N ASN A 137 14.60 14.53 -13.29
CA ASN A 137 13.85 13.82 -12.23
C ASN A 137 12.34 14.06 -12.29
N ALA A 138 11.85 14.95 -13.18
CA ALA A 138 10.44 15.20 -13.42
C ALA A 138 9.78 14.18 -14.38
N GLU A 139 10.54 13.33 -15.08
CA GLU A 139 9.93 12.26 -15.91
C GLU A 139 9.21 11.20 -15.07
N PHE A 140 9.49 11.14 -13.76
CA PHE A 140 8.75 10.37 -12.75
C PHE A 140 7.75 11.23 -11.96
N LEU A 141 7.28 12.35 -12.52
CA LEU A 141 6.16 13.11 -11.94
C LEU A 141 5.01 12.13 -11.71
N GLN A 142 4.67 11.98 -10.44
CA GLN A 142 3.71 11.00 -9.94
C GLN A 142 2.31 11.27 -10.52
N ALA A 143 1.98 12.53 -10.82
CA ALA A 143 0.63 12.97 -11.17
C ALA A 143 -0.11 12.12 -12.23
N PRO A 144 0.46 11.79 -13.42
CA PRO A 144 -0.19 10.92 -14.40
C PRO A 144 -0.27 9.44 -14.00
N PHE A 145 0.57 8.98 -13.08
CA PHE A 145 0.62 7.58 -12.63
C PHE A 145 -0.12 7.34 -11.31
N THR A 146 -0.39 8.39 -10.54
CA THR A 146 -1.07 8.33 -9.24
C THR A 146 -2.58 8.25 -9.42
N MET A 147 -3.18 7.32 -8.70
CA MET A 147 -4.64 7.24 -8.54
C MET A 147 -5.11 8.38 -7.64
N HIS A 148 -5.93 9.28 -8.17
CA HIS A 148 -6.57 10.35 -7.40
C HIS A 148 -8.00 9.92 -7.05
N LEU A 149 -8.19 9.45 -5.83
CA LEU A 149 -9.49 9.00 -5.33
C LEU A 149 -10.10 10.06 -4.41
N PRO A 150 -11.44 10.17 -4.36
CA PRO A 150 -12.11 10.99 -3.35
C PRO A 150 -11.74 10.55 -1.94
N VAL A 151 -11.69 11.49 -1.00
CA VAL A 151 -11.40 11.22 0.40
C VAL A 151 -12.53 10.39 1.01
N GLY A 152 -12.16 9.33 1.73
CA GLY A 152 -13.09 8.46 2.45
C GLY A 152 -13.64 9.09 3.73
N ARG A 153 -14.66 8.46 4.32
CA ARG A 153 -15.27 8.95 5.58
C ARG A 153 -14.42 8.66 6.81
N ARG A 154 -13.58 7.63 6.79
CA ARG A 154 -12.76 7.23 7.94
C ARG A 154 -11.47 8.04 7.96
N THR A 155 -11.01 8.37 9.15
CA THR A 155 -9.73 9.08 9.36
C THR A 155 -8.53 8.13 9.32
N SER A 156 -8.74 6.81 9.34
CA SER A 156 -7.71 5.77 9.22
C SER A 156 -8.29 4.42 8.75
N LEU A 157 -7.46 3.58 8.13
CA LEU A 157 -7.78 2.17 7.90
C LEU A 157 -7.69 1.35 9.19
N ILE A 158 -6.71 1.65 10.05
CA ILE A 158 -6.55 1.02 11.37
C ILE A 158 -7.77 1.30 12.24
N ILE A 159 -8.33 0.24 12.83
CA ILE A 159 -9.47 0.27 13.76
C ILE A 159 -9.09 -0.04 15.20
N ASP A 160 -7.99 -0.76 15.39
CA ASP A 160 -7.46 -1.12 16.70
C ASP A 160 -5.93 -1.03 16.61
N PRO A 161 -5.25 -0.24 17.46
CA PRO A 161 -5.80 0.55 18.57
C PRO A 161 -6.79 1.65 18.16
N PRO A 162 -7.67 2.11 19.07
CA PRO A 162 -8.70 3.10 18.77
C PRO A 162 -8.17 4.41 18.21
N ASN A 163 -6.92 4.78 18.53
CA ASN A 163 -6.23 5.95 17.99
C ASN A 163 -5.91 5.83 16.49
N GLY A 164 -6.14 4.66 15.87
CA GLY A 164 -5.96 4.43 14.45
C GLY A 164 -4.50 4.49 14.00
N ARG A 165 -3.54 4.23 14.89
CA ARG A 165 -2.10 4.28 14.59
C ARG A 165 -1.44 2.93 14.82
N ILE A 166 -0.37 2.67 14.10
CA ILE A 166 0.46 1.48 14.31
C ILE A 166 1.03 1.56 15.74
N PRO A 167 0.99 0.48 16.52
CA PRO A 167 1.59 0.46 17.85
C PRO A 167 3.08 0.80 17.81
N PRO A 168 3.65 1.33 18.90
CA PRO A 168 5.07 1.58 18.98
C PRO A 168 5.89 0.32 18.70
N LEU A 169 7.03 0.50 18.04
CA LEU A 169 8.02 -0.54 17.86
C LEU A 169 8.59 -1.02 19.20
N THR A 170 9.03 -2.27 19.24
CA THR A 170 9.82 -2.79 20.37
C THR A 170 11.19 -2.08 20.44
N PRO A 171 11.83 -2.01 21.62
CA PRO A 171 13.19 -1.48 21.74
C PRO A 171 14.20 -2.19 20.81
N GLU A 172 14.05 -3.49 20.62
CA GLU A 172 14.88 -4.32 19.75
C GLU A 172 14.67 -3.95 18.26
N ALA A 173 13.42 -3.75 17.83
CA ALA A 173 13.11 -3.31 16.48
C ALA A 173 13.62 -1.88 16.21
N GLN A 174 13.50 -0.98 17.19
CA GLN A 174 14.06 0.37 17.10
C GLN A 174 15.58 0.33 16.93
N LYS A 175 16.28 -0.50 17.70
CA LYS A 175 17.72 -0.69 17.59
C LYS A 175 18.11 -1.21 16.20
N THR A 176 17.39 -2.19 15.69
CA THR A 176 17.64 -2.77 14.35
C THR A 176 17.48 -1.73 13.25
N ARG A 177 16.38 -0.96 13.28
CA ARG A 177 16.15 0.18 12.37
C ARG A 177 17.25 1.24 12.48
N ALA A 178 17.72 1.56 13.69
CA ALA A 178 18.79 2.54 13.89
C ALA A 178 20.12 2.08 13.29
N VAL A 179 20.45 0.79 13.39
CA VAL A 179 21.68 0.21 12.78
C VAL A 179 21.64 0.35 11.25
N LEU A 180 20.52 0.00 10.63
CA LEU A 180 20.34 0.18 9.18
C LEU A 180 20.40 1.65 8.78
N ARG A 181 19.73 2.54 9.53
CA ARG A 181 19.79 3.99 9.27
C ARG A 181 21.22 4.51 9.32
N GLN A 182 22.00 4.11 10.32
CA GLN A 182 23.41 4.50 10.41
C GLN A 182 24.23 3.99 9.22
N PHE A 183 23.96 2.77 8.77
CA PHE A 183 24.59 2.21 7.59
C PHE A 183 24.24 3.02 6.32
N GLN A 184 22.97 3.36 6.12
CA GLN A 184 22.53 4.20 4.99
C GLN A 184 23.17 5.59 5.01
N LEU A 185 23.17 6.26 6.17
CA LEU A 185 23.81 7.57 6.33
C LEU A 185 25.32 7.52 6.03
N ALA A 186 26.00 6.43 6.43
CA ALA A 186 27.41 6.23 6.13
C ALA A 186 27.69 6.11 4.61
N LEU A 187 26.75 5.57 3.84
CA LEU A 187 26.84 5.48 2.37
C LEU A 187 26.49 6.79 1.66
N LEU A 188 25.73 7.69 2.31
CA LEU A 188 25.37 9.00 1.77
C LEU A 188 26.36 10.10 2.13
N GLN A 189 27.10 9.93 3.24
CA GLN A 189 28.08 10.91 3.76
C GLN A 189 29.00 11.56 2.70
N PRO A 190 29.60 10.83 1.74
CA PRO A 190 30.52 11.44 0.76
C PRO A 190 29.83 12.06 -0.47
N THR A 191 28.49 12.08 -0.51
CA THR A 191 27.74 12.54 -1.69
C THR A 191 27.48 14.04 -1.68
N SER A 192 27.21 14.60 -2.87
CA SER A 192 26.77 16.00 -3.01
C SER A 192 25.50 16.30 -2.20
N ALA A 193 24.65 15.32 -1.93
CA ALA A 193 23.51 15.45 -1.02
C ALA A 193 23.91 16.04 0.31
N CYS A 194 24.97 15.50 0.91
CA CYS A 194 25.42 15.89 2.23
C CYS A 194 26.31 17.11 2.17
N GLU A 195 27.09 17.29 1.10
CA GLU A 195 27.87 18.50 0.87
C GLU A 195 26.99 19.74 0.76
N GLU A 196 25.93 19.67 -0.05
CA GLU A 196 24.98 20.75 -0.31
C GLU A 196 23.84 20.81 0.72
N GLN A 197 23.84 19.93 1.73
CA GLN A 197 22.79 19.84 2.77
C GLN A 197 21.38 19.65 2.20
N LEU A 198 21.26 18.91 1.09
CA LEU A 198 19.98 18.59 0.48
C LEU A 198 19.15 17.68 1.40
N PRO A 199 17.81 17.72 1.31
CA PRO A 199 16.94 16.85 2.11
C PRO A 199 17.28 15.37 2.00
N GLY A 200 17.81 14.91 0.85
CA GLY A 200 18.22 13.52 0.67
C GLY A 200 19.46 13.09 1.47
N CYS A 201 20.21 14.00 2.11
CA CYS A 201 21.20 13.63 3.11
C CYS A 201 20.55 13.12 4.41
N ALA A 202 19.25 13.36 4.61
CA ALA A 202 18.44 12.83 5.71
C ALA A 202 19.05 13.06 7.12
N GLY A 203 19.68 14.22 7.33
CA GLY A 203 20.35 14.59 8.58
C GLY A 203 21.74 13.96 8.79
N GLY A 204 22.30 13.32 7.76
CA GLY A 204 23.70 12.91 7.72
C GLY A 204 24.66 14.10 7.71
N LYS A 205 25.97 13.82 7.86
CA LYS A 205 27.03 14.82 7.79
C LYS A 205 27.91 14.53 6.59
N TYR A 206 28.32 15.58 5.88
CA TYR A 206 29.33 15.45 4.84
C TYR A 206 30.68 15.01 5.43
N GLY A 207 31.40 14.17 4.71
CA GLY A 207 32.69 13.64 5.13
C GLY A 207 33.30 12.69 4.11
N PRO A 208 34.47 12.11 4.40
CA PRO A 208 35.14 11.18 3.50
C PRO A 208 34.30 9.91 3.31
N VAL A 209 34.64 9.10 2.30
CA VAL A 209 34.02 7.80 2.06
C VAL A 209 34.12 6.94 3.31
N SER A 210 32.96 6.45 3.79
CA SER A 210 32.91 5.62 4.98
C SER A 210 33.48 4.22 4.71
N PRO A 211 34.34 3.66 5.60
CA PRO A 211 34.77 2.27 5.50
C PRO A 211 33.61 1.27 5.48
N ARG A 212 32.47 1.65 6.06
CA ARG A 212 31.24 0.84 6.08
C ARG A 212 30.71 0.53 4.69
N ARG A 213 31.14 1.28 3.66
CA ARG A 213 30.82 1.00 2.27
C ARG A 213 31.15 -0.44 1.85
N ASN A 214 32.18 -1.03 2.43
CA ASN A 214 32.61 -2.40 2.09
C ASN A 214 32.01 -3.47 3.01
N GLU A 215 31.20 -3.09 4.00
CA GLU A 215 30.52 -4.04 4.88
C GLU A 215 29.30 -4.67 4.18
N THR A 216 28.96 -5.90 4.55
CA THR A 216 27.65 -6.46 4.16
C THR A 216 26.55 -5.63 4.85
N PRO A 217 25.41 -5.34 4.18
CA PRO A 217 24.31 -4.63 4.82
C PRO A 217 23.88 -5.38 6.10
N PRO A 218 23.50 -4.66 7.16
CA PRO A 218 23.18 -5.26 8.44
C PRO A 218 21.92 -6.15 8.41
N MET A 219 21.12 -6.05 7.34
CA MET A 219 19.93 -6.85 7.10
C MET A 219 19.64 -6.96 5.59
N TYR A 220 18.76 -7.89 5.23
CA TYR A 220 18.34 -8.06 3.85
C TYR A 220 17.49 -6.86 3.39
N LEU A 221 17.85 -6.26 2.25
CA LEU A 221 17.22 -5.03 1.79
C LEU A 221 15.91 -5.31 1.07
N SER A 222 14.81 -5.06 1.78
CA SER A 222 13.44 -5.30 1.32
C SER A 222 12.82 -4.12 0.56
N GLY A 223 13.21 -2.88 0.85
CA GLY A 223 12.67 -1.66 0.22
C GLY A 223 11.61 -0.94 1.06
N ALA A 224 10.68 -1.65 1.71
CA ALA A 224 9.87 -1.12 2.82
C ALA A 224 10.57 -1.47 4.14
N GLY A 225 10.73 -0.56 5.10
CA GLY A 225 11.37 -0.83 6.39
C GLY A 225 12.89 -1.12 6.37
N GLY A 226 13.41 -1.69 5.28
CA GLY A 226 14.83 -1.99 5.02
C GLY A 226 15.55 -0.99 4.10
N GLY A 227 14.79 -0.10 3.43
CA GLY A 227 15.25 1.01 2.58
C GLY A 227 16.17 0.64 1.40
N SER A 228 16.33 1.60 0.48
CA SER A 228 17.38 1.54 -0.55
C SER A 228 18.71 2.02 0.03
N ILE A 229 19.83 1.50 -0.46
CA ILE A 229 21.16 2.00 -0.08
C ILE A 229 21.89 2.66 -1.25
N ASN A 230 22.81 3.57 -0.96
CA ASN A 230 23.64 4.24 -1.96
C ASN A 230 24.83 3.34 -2.41
N ARG A 231 24.51 2.15 -2.90
CA ARG A 231 25.45 1.15 -3.38
C ARG A 231 24.81 0.25 -4.44
N ALA A 232 25.66 -0.37 -5.25
CA ALA A 232 25.27 -1.22 -6.36
C ALA A 232 26.32 -2.30 -6.65
N ASP A 233 26.88 -2.90 -5.59
CA ASP A 233 27.90 -3.96 -5.73
C ASP A 233 27.30 -5.27 -6.22
N GLY A 234 26.04 -5.51 -5.87
CA GLY A 234 25.26 -6.66 -6.31
C GLY A 234 23.77 -6.36 -6.37
N PRO A 235 22.97 -7.28 -6.91
CA PRO A 235 21.52 -7.11 -6.97
C PRO A 235 20.89 -7.01 -5.58
N GLU A 236 21.48 -7.61 -4.55
CA GLU A 236 21.05 -7.49 -3.15
C GLU A 236 21.22 -6.10 -2.53
N ASP A 237 22.00 -5.21 -3.14
CA ASP A 237 22.07 -3.80 -2.72
C ASP A 237 20.83 -3.00 -3.18
N ARG A 238 19.99 -3.59 -4.04
CA ARG A 238 18.77 -2.97 -4.57
C ARG A 238 17.54 -3.51 -3.88
N SER A 239 16.52 -2.66 -3.79
CA SER A 239 15.25 -2.99 -3.15
C SER A 239 14.53 -4.14 -3.86
N LEU A 240 13.59 -4.81 -3.19
CA LEU A 240 12.78 -5.85 -3.82
C LEU A 240 12.01 -5.35 -5.03
N SER A 241 11.50 -4.11 -4.97
CA SER A 241 10.76 -3.51 -6.09
C SER A 241 11.61 -3.38 -7.34
N GLU A 242 12.89 -2.99 -7.23
CA GLU A 242 13.82 -2.90 -8.37
C GLU A 242 14.19 -4.29 -8.94
N ARG A 243 14.04 -5.32 -8.11
CA ARG A 243 14.27 -6.73 -8.44
C ARG A 243 12.99 -7.47 -8.84
N CYS A 244 11.87 -6.76 -8.97
CA CYS A 244 10.56 -7.33 -9.32
C CYS A 244 9.98 -8.31 -8.30
N LEU A 245 10.32 -8.10 -7.03
CA LEU A 245 9.90 -8.90 -5.87
C LEU A 245 9.11 -8.06 -4.85
N GLY A 246 8.55 -6.92 -5.27
CA GLY A 246 7.94 -5.90 -4.38
C GLY A 246 6.63 -6.29 -3.70
N GLY A 247 6.21 -7.56 -3.79
CA GLY A 247 4.98 -8.04 -3.16
C GLY A 247 5.08 -8.17 -1.65
N VAL A 248 4.09 -7.60 -0.96
CA VAL A 248 3.96 -7.62 0.51
C VAL A 248 2.60 -8.16 0.92
N LEU A 249 2.49 -8.73 2.13
CA LEU A 249 1.20 -8.97 2.76
C LEU A 249 1.24 -8.43 4.18
N PRO A 250 0.14 -7.83 4.69
CA PRO A 250 -1.09 -7.46 3.96
C PRO A 250 -0.87 -6.45 2.84
N ASP A 251 -1.73 -6.49 1.82
CA ASP A 251 -1.75 -5.53 0.72
C ASP A 251 -2.98 -4.63 0.84
N PHE A 252 -2.77 -3.32 0.97
CA PHE A 252 -3.83 -2.32 1.09
C PHE A 252 -3.96 -1.45 -0.17
N GLY A 253 -3.28 -1.83 -1.25
CA GLY A 253 -3.08 -1.02 -2.45
C GLY A 253 -1.94 -0.02 -2.31
N SER A 254 -1.65 0.66 -3.42
CA SER A 254 -0.58 1.65 -3.56
C SER A 254 -1.09 2.94 -4.18
N TRP A 255 -0.22 3.95 -4.25
CA TRP A 255 -0.50 5.23 -4.89
C TRP A 255 -0.68 5.12 -6.42
N ILE A 256 -0.13 4.08 -7.07
CA ILE A 256 -0.30 3.81 -8.51
C ILE A 256 -1.46 2.87 -8.86
N GLY A 257 -2.16 2.33 -7.86
CA GLY A 257 -3.21 1.32 -8.08
C GLY A 257 -3.24 0.26 -6.99
N GLY A 258 -4.18 -0.68 -7.09
CA GLY A 258 -4.38 -1.73 -6.09
C GLY A 258 -5.57 -2.62 -6.43
N PHE A 259 -5.56 -3.19 -7.63
CA PHE A 259 -6.62 -4.10 -8.07
C PHE A 259 -6.33 -5.50 -7.56
N SER A 260 -7.34 -6.14 -6.99
CA SER A 260 -7.28 -7.54 -6.58
C SER A 260 -8.30 -8.35 -7.36
N ARG A 261 -7.87 -9.39 -8.10
CA ARG A 261 -8.79 -10.38 -8.67
C ARG A 261 -8.93 -11.54 -7.73
N ILE A 262 -10.16 -11.82 -7.31
CA ILE A 262 -10.47 -13.06 -6.59
C ILE A 262 -11.11 -14.03 -7.57
N VAL A 263 -10.54 -15.23 -7.65
CA VAL A 263 -11.08 -16.38 -8.37
C VAL A 263 -11.22 -17.52 -7.38
N GLN A 264 -12.34 -18.23 -7.44
CA GLN A 264 -12.60 -19.37 -6.54
C GLN A 264 -12.74 -20.65 -7.35
N ALA A 265 -12.29 -21.74 -6.75
CA ALA A 265 -12.60 -23.10 -7.14
C ALA A 265 -13.06 -23.88 -5.89
N PRO A 266 -13.73 -25.03 -6.02
CA PRO A 266 -14.04 -25.85 -4.87
C PRO A 266 -12.77 -26.16 -4.05
N GLY A 267 -12.73 -25.71 -2.79
CA GLY A 267 -11.58 -25.94 -1.90
C GLY A 267 -10.39 -24.98 -2.07
N GLU A 268 -10.48 -23.95 -2.90
CA GLU A 268 -9.38 -22.99 -3.11
C GLU A 268 -9.87 -21.58 -3.46
N VAL A 269 -9.19 -20.58 -2.92
CA VAL A 269 -9.32 -19.18 -3.33
C VAL A 269 -7.98 -18.69 -3.85
N SER A 270 -7.96 -18.09 -5.03
CA SER A 270 -6.78 -17.43 -5.59
C SER A 270 -7.00 -15.93 -5.65
N ILE A 271 -6.04 -15.16 -5.16
CA ILE A 271 -6.04 -13.70 -5.24
C ILE A 271 -4.86 -13.25 -6.12
N PHE A 272 -5.16 -12.59 -7.23
CA PHE A 272 -4.15 -11.83 -7.96
C PHE A 272 -4.11 -10.40 -7.45
N TYR A 273 -2.93 -9.91 -7.10
CA TYR A 273 -2.70 -8.51 -6.72
C TYR A 273 -1.95 -7.80 -7.84
N ASP A 274 -2.55 -6.74 -8.38
CA ASP A 274 -1.88 -5.76 -9.23
C ASP A 274 -1.19 -4.73 -8.34
N MET A 275 0.15 -4.69 -8.42
CA MET A 275 0.98 -3.83 -7.60
C MET A 275 1.49 -2.59 -8.36
N GLY A 276 1.00 -2.38 -9.59
CA GLY A 276 1.43 -1.31 -10.46
C GLY A 276 2.85 -1.49 -11.01
N ALA A 277 3.26 -0.57 -11.87
CA ALA A 277 4.58 -0.56 -12.54
C ALA A 277 4.96 -1.89 -13.22
N GLY A 278 3.96 -2.64 -13.72
CA GLY A 278 4.16 -3.95 -14.35
C GLY A 278 4.47 -5.09 -13.38
N GLN A 279 4.26 -4.91 -12.08
CA GLN A 279 4.38 -5.95 -11.05
C GLN A 279 3.02 -6.51 -10.66
N GLY A 280 2.97 -7.81 -10.35
CA GLY A 280 1.77 -8.48 -9.91
C GLY A 280 2.08 -9.88 -9.41
N ARG A 281 1.18 -10.45 -8.60
CA ARG A 281 1.39 -11.76 -7.98
C ARG A 281 0.09 -12.51 -7.76
N TYR A 282 0.17 -13.84 -7.83
CA TYR A 282 -0.91 -14.73 -7.44
C TYR A 282 -0.61 -15.32 -6.06
N ARG A 283 -1.62 -15.29 -5.19
CA ARG A 283 -1.62 -15.98 -3.90
C ARG A 283 -2.69 -17.05 -3.94
N GLN A 284 -2.28 -18.29 -3.68
CA GLN A 284 -3.20 -19.41 -3.51
C GLN A 284 -3.52 -19.59 -2.02
N ILE A 285 -4.80 -19.76 -1.73
CA ILE A 285 -5.34 -19.93 -0.38
C ILE A 285 -6.15 -21.23 -0.39
N PRO A 286 -5.54 -22.36 -0.01
CA PRO A 286 -6.26 -23.62 0.14
C PRO A 286 -7.28 -23.50 1.27
N ILE A 287 -8.52 -23.90 1.01
CA ILE A 287 -9.55 -24.06 2.03
C ILE A 287 -9.40 -25.47 2.59
N THR A 288 -8.76 -25.58 3.75
CA THR A 288 -8.28 -26.88 4.23
C THR A 288 -8.20 -26.95 5.75
N THR A 289 -8.31 -28.17 6.28
CA THR A 289 -8.02 -28.50 7.67
C THR A 289 -6.59 -28.99 7.88
N ALA A 290 -5.81 -29.11 6.81
CA ALA A 290 -4.39 -29.45 6.90
C ALA A 290 -3.65 -28.39 7.73
N PRO A 291 -2.71 -28.80 8.59
CA PRO A 291 -1.91 -27.84 9.35
C PRO A 291 -1.04 -27.02 8.41
N HIS A 292 -0.55 -25.89 8.92
CA HIS A 292 0.50 -25.13 8.26
C HIS A 292 1.73 -25.98 7.97
N LEU A 293 2.50 -25.56 6.96
CA LEU A 293 3.81 -26.12 6.68
C LEU A 293 4.70 -26.06 7.94
N ARG A 294 5.64 -27.00 8.06
CA ARG A 294 6.63 -26.99 9.14
C ARG A 294 7.34 -25.63 9.19
N ALA A 295 7.60 -25.12 10.39
CA ALA A 295 8.11 -23.75 10.60
C ALA A 295 9.47 -23.45 9.94
N ASN A 296 10.22 -24.43 9.45
CA ASN A 296 11.45 -24.23 8.68
C ASN A 296 11.21 -24.09 7.17
N VAL A 297 10.00 -24.37 6.69
CA VAL A 297 9.59 -24.16 5.30
C VAL A 297 8.91 -22.80 5.22
N ARG A 298 9.67 -21.80 4.76
CA ARG A 298 9.21 -20.42 4.66
C ARG A 298 8.88 -20.05 3.22
N GLN A 299 7.77 -19.33 3.04
CA GLN A 299 7.31 -18.85 1.75
C GLN A 299 7.39 -17.33 1.70
N TRP A 300 7.59 -16.77 0.51
CA TRP A 300 7.81 -15.34 0.35
C TRP A 300 6.65 -14.48 0.88
N TRP A 301 5.41 -14.94 0.70
CA TRP A 301 4.20 -14.28 1.22
C TRP A 301 3.51 -15.08 2.33
N GLY A 302 4.27 -15.96 3.00
CA GLY A 302 3.73 -16.86 4.02
C GLY A 302 2.87 -18.00 3.47
N ASP A 303 2.62 -18.98 4.34
CA ASP A 303 1.76 -20.14 4.12
C ASP A 303 0.33 -19.80 4.57
N SER A 304 -0.59 -19.70 3.61
CA SER A 304 -1.99 -19.34 3.85
C SER A 304 -2.87 -20.57 4.05
N ARG A 305 -3.76 -20.54 5.06
CA ARG A 305 -4.77 -21.59 5.29
C ARG A 305 -6.14 -20.97 5.49
N GLY A 306 -7.05 -21.24 4.55
CA GLY A 306 -8.40 -20.71 4.54
C GLY A 306 -9.42 -21.63 5.20
N ARG A 307 -10.45 -21.05 5.81
CA ARG A 307 -11.68 -21.72 6.24
C ARG A 307 -12.87 -20.78 6.17
N TRP A 308 -14.07 -21.33 6.00
CA TRP A 308 -15.31 -20.54 6.05
C TRP A 308 -15.86 -20.47 7.48
N GLU A 309 -16.12 -19.26 7.97
CA GLU A 309 -16.89 -18.99 9.18
C GLU A 309 -18.17 -18.24 8.77
N GLY A 310 -19.26 -18.98 8.57
CA GLY A 310 -20.51 -18.42 8.04
C GLY A 310 -20.32 -17.90 6.61
N THR A 311 -20.44 -16.57 6.43
CA THR A 311 -20.24 -15.90 5.13
C THR A 311 -18.84 -15.29 4.96
N THR A 312 -17.94 -15.53 5.91
CA THR A 312 -16.60 -14.92 5.94
C THR A 312 -15.54 -15.99 5.67
N LEU A 313 -14.65 -15.72 4.71
CA LEU A 313 -13.41 -16.48 4.56
C LEU A 313 -12.41 -15.98 5.60
N VAL A 314 -11.99 -16.86 6.49
CA VAL A 314 -10.93 -16.57 7.46
C VAL A 314 -9.66 -17.23 6.97
N VAL A 315 -8.58 -16.46 6.86
CA VAL A 315 -7.28 -16.94 6.40
C VAL A 315 -6.25 -16.70 7.50
N ASP A 316 -5.63 -17.79 7.93
CA ASP A 316 -4.47 -17.76 8.82
C ASP A 316 -3.20 -17.77 7.96
N VAL A 317 -2.23 -16.91 8.29
CA VAL A 317 -0.99 -16.76 7.51
C VAL A 317 0.20 -16.69 8.44
N THR A 318 1.13 -17.63 8.25
CA THR A 318 2.40 -17.69 8.98
C THR A 318 3.54 -18.07 8.03
N ASN A 319 4.70 -18.49 8.55
CA ASN A 319 5.84 -18.98 7.76
C ASN A 319 6.35 -17.99 6.70
N PHE A 320 6.32 -16.68 7.00
CA PHE A 320 6.92 -15.67 6.13
C PHE A 320 8.43 -15.87 6.01
N SER A 321 8.96 -15.51 4.84
CA SER A 321 10.39 -15.49 4.55
C SER A 321 11.06 -14.36 5.34
N PRO A 322 12.29 -14.55 5.86
CA PRO A 322 13.06 -13.44 6.43
C PRO A 322 13.46 -12.38 5.38
N LYS A 323 13.17 -12.64 4.09
CA LYS A 323 13.40 -11.72 2.97
C LYS A 323 12.17 -10.90 2.58
N SER A 324 11.00 -11.18 3.15
CA SER A 324 9.82 -10.32 3.01
C SER A 324 9.81 -9.25 4.07
N ASP A 325 9.15 -8.12 3.82
CA ASP A 325 8.98 -7.06 4.80
C ASP A 325 7.56 -6.52 4.76
N PHE A 326 6.98 -6.36 5.94
CA PHE A 326 5.81 -5.53 6.15
C PHE A 326 6.07 -4.59 7.32
N GLN A 327 6.48 -3.36 7.02
CA GLN A 327 6.71 -2.32 8.03
C GLN A 327 7.75 -2.73 9.09
N GLY A 328 8.78 -3.49 8.67
CA GLY A 328 9.82 -4.05 9.55
C GLY A 328 9.50 -5.41 10.17
N ALA A 329 8.28 -5.94 9.96
CA ALA A 329 7.97 -7.32 10.29
C ALA A 329 8.40 -8.26 9.16
N HIS A 330 9.05 -9.36 9.54
CA HIS A 330 9.65 -10.33 8.62
C HIS A 330 9.10 -11.74 8.88
N GLU A 331 9.93 -12.70 9.28
CA GLU A 331 9.55 -14.10 9.48
C GLU A 331 8.63 -14.37 10.68
N ASN A 332 8.50 -13.40 11.59
CA ASN A 332 7.64 -13.50 12.78
C ASN A 332 6.25 -12.90 12.55
N LEU A 333 5.99 -12.39 11.34
CA LEU A 333 4.68 -11.89 10.97
C LEU A 333 3.64 -13.02 11.00
N HIS A 334 2.52 -12.74 11.65
CA HIS A 334 1.34 -13.59 11.67
C HIS A 334 0.13 -12.73 11.32
N LEU A 335 -0.66 -13.19 10.36
CA LEU A 335 -1.85 -12.49 9.89
C LEU A 335 -3.07 -13.37 10.08
N VAL A 336 -4.13 -12.76 10.61
CA VAL A 336 -5.48 -13.34 10.60
C VAL A 336 -6.37 -12.43 9.77
N GLU A 337 -6.65 -12.87 8.56
CA GLU A 337 -7.46 -12.15 7.58
C GLU A 337 -8.91 -12.63 7.60
N ARG A 338 -9.84 -11.73 7.36
CA ARG A 338 -11.28 -11.99 7.28
C ARG A 338 -11.84 -11.25 6.06
N TRP A 339 -12.32 -12.00 5.09
CA TRP A 339 -12.90 -11.50 3.84
C TRP A 339 -14.40 -11.77 3.83
N THR A 340 -15.22 -10.73 3.80
CA THR A 340 -16.68 -10.85 3.89
C THR A 340 -17.36 -10.11 2.74
N ARG A 341 -18.25 -10.80 2.04
CA ARG A 341 -19.10 -10.19 1.03
C ARG A 341 -20.25 -9.42 1.69
N LEU A 342 -20.23 -8.09 1.63
CA LEU A 342 -21.27 -7.28 2.27
C LEU A 342 -22.53 -7.15 1.40
N ASN A 343 -22.35 -7.01 0.08
CA ASN A 343 -23.42 -6.86 -0.91
C ASN A 343 -22.87 -7.19 -2.31
N ALA A 344 -23.63 -6.90 -3.38
CA ALA A 344 -23.23 -7.19 -4.76
C ALA A 344 -21.99 -6.43 -5.26
N ASP A 345 -21.59 -5.34 -4.61
CA ASP A 345 -20.54 -4.46 -5.10
C ASP A 345 -19.48 -4.12 -4.05
N THR A 346 -19.56 -4.68 -2.85
CA THR A 346 -18.62 -4.43 -1.74
C THR A 346 -18.12 -5.71 -1.09
N ILE A 347 -16.81 -5.79 -0.84
CA ILE A 347 -16.18 -6.75 0.07
C ILE A 347 -15.54 -5.97 1.22
N GLU A 348 -15.72 -6.47 2.44
CA GLU A 348 -14.95 -6.03 3.61
C GLU A 348 -13.75 -6.97 3.80
N TYR A 349 -12.58 -6.36 3.95
CA TYR A 349 -11.34 -7.00 4.34
C TYR A 349 -10.92 -6.48 5.72
N VAL A 350 -10.86 -7.38 6.70
CA VAL A 350 -10.34 -7.10 8.04
C VAL A 350 -9.12 -7.97 8.27
N VAL A 351 -8.02 -7.40 8.72
CA VAL A 351 -6.80 -8.15 9.04
C VAL A 351 -6.23 -7.73 10.39
N THR A 352 -6.00 -8.71 11.26
CA THR A 352 -5.21 -8.54 12.47
C THR A 352 -3.77 -8.91 12.17
N ILE A 353 -2.85 -8.04 12.56
CA ILE A 353 -1.44 -8.08 12.25
C ILE A 353 -0.68 -8.26 13.56
N GLU A 354 0.12 -9.32 13.62
CA GLU A 354 0.84 -9.71 14.84
C GLU A 354 2.31 -9.96 14.50
N ASP A 355 3.20 -9.25 15.20
CA ASP A 355 4.62 -9.57 15.26
C ASP A 355 5.17 -8.96 16.56
N THR A 356 5.39 -9.80 17.56
CA THR A 356 5.88 -9.37 18.88
C THR A 356 7.35 -8.98 18.88
N THR A 357 8.09 -9.29 17.81
CA THR A 357 9.47 -8.82 17.63
C THR A 357 9.51 -7.42 17.04
N THR A 358 8.46 -7.01 16.33
CA THR A 358 8.37 -5.70 15.67
C THR A 358 7.56 -4.69 16.49
N TRP A 359 6.34 -5.03 16.91
CA TRP A 359 5.43 -4.12 17.61
C TRP A 359 5.13 -4.55 19.04
N THR A 360 4.83 -3.56 19.88
CA THR A 360 4.46 -3.77 21.29
C THR A 360 3.12 -4.49 21.49
N ARG A 361 2.25 -4.55 20.48
CA ARG A 361 0.98 -5.28 20.50
C ARG A 361 0.46 -5.54 19.07
N PRO A 362 -0.45 -6.51 18.88
CA PRO A 362 -1.26 -6.63 17.69
C PRO A 362 -2.04 -5.35 17.36
N TRP A 363 -2.38 -5.22 16.07
CA TRP A 363 -3.23 -4.16 15.56
C TRP A 363 -4.08 -4.66 14.40
N THR A 364 -5.19 -3.97 14.12
CA THR A 364 -6.18 -4.43 13.15
C THR A 364 -6.52 -3.32 12.16
N VAL A 365 -6.57 -3.69 10.88
CA VAL A 365 -7.01 -2.86 9.76
C VAL A 365 -8.36 -3.33 9.24
N ARG A 366 -9.18 -2.39 8.80
CA ARG A 366 -10.42 -2.64 8.05
C ARG A 366 -10.45 -1.79 6.79
N GLN A 367 -10.65 -2.45 5.65
CA GLN A 367 -10.75 -1.84 4.34
C GLN A 367 -11.97 -2.39 3.60
N GLU A 368 -12.71 -1.51 2.94
CA GLU A 368 -13.77 -1.89 2.02
C GLU A 368 -13.24 -1.77 0.59
N LEU A 369 -13.54 -2.77 -0.25
CA LEU A 369 -13.20 -2.78 -1.66
C LEU A 369 -14.47 -2.82 -2.49
N LYS A 370 -14.49 -2.05 -3.59
CA LYS A 370 -15.59 -2.02 -4.54
C LYS A 370 -15.34 -2.88 -5.76
N LYS A 371 -16.41 -3.49 -6.24
CA LYS A 371 -16.40 -4.29 -7.46
C LYS A 371 -16.11 -3.39 -8.65
N GLN A 372 -15.22 -3.85 -9.50
CA GLN A 372 -14.83 -3.19 -10.73
C GLN A 372 -15.48 -3.87 -11.93
N SER A 373 -15.65 -3.14 -13.02
CA SER A 373 -16.17 -3.69 -14.28
C SER A 373 -15.15 -4.63 -14.92
N ASP A 374 -15.57 -5.86 -15.23
CA ASP A 374 -14.76 -6.85 -15.94
C ASP A 374 -14.45 -6.42 -17.39
N ALA A 375 -15.28 -5.57 -17.99
CA ALA A 375 -15.09 -5.09 -19.36
C ALA A 375 -14.09 -3.92 -19.44
N ALA A 376 -14.17 -2.99 -18.50
CA ALA A 376 -13.32 -1.80 -18.47
C ALA A 376 -11.95 -2.06 -17.83
N ASN A 377 -11.91 -2.91 -16.81
CA ASN A 377 -10.70 -3.16 -16.02
C ASN A 377 -10.10 -4.49 -16.43
N ARG A 378 -9.28 -4.44 -17.48
CA ARG A 378 -8.41 -5.56 -17.83
C ARG A 378 -7.24 -5.54 -16.85
N ILE A 379 -7.30 -6.39 -15.84
CA ILE A 379 -6.13 -6.68 -15.03
C ILE A 379 -5.02 -7.16 -15.96
N TYR A 380 -3.85 -6.57 -15.80
CA TYR A 380 -2.68 -6.94 -16.55
C TYR A 380 -2.09 -8.22 -15.95
N TYR A 381 -2.43 -9.37 -16.54
CA TYR A 381 -2.11 -10.70 -15.99
C TYR A 381 -0.65 -11.15 -16.20
N GLU A 382 0.11 -10.43 -17.03
CA GLU A 382 1.51 -10.72 -17.33
C GLU A 382 2.40 -9.63 -16.72
N PRO A 383 2.82 -9.73 -15.45
CA PRO A 383 3.73 -8.74 -14.87
C PRO A 383 5.09 -8.80 -15.58
N ARG A 384 5.31 -7.90 -16.54
CA ARG A 384 6.56 -7.77 -17.32
C ARG A 384 7.69 -7.09 -16.56
N CYS A 385 7.59 -6.94 -15.23
CA CYS A 385 8.71 -6.41 -14.48
C CYS A 385 9.99 -7.20 -14.76
N HIS A 386 9.93 -8.54 -14.89
CA HIS A 386 11.12 -9.29 -15.30
C HIS A 386 11.44 -9.16 -16.80
N GLU A 387 10.42 -9.15 -17.65
CA GLU A 387 10.57 -9.07 -19.11
C GLU A 387 10.80 -7.61 -19.56
N GLY A 388 12.08 -7.24 -19.74
CA GLY A 388 12.46 -5.91 -20.22
C GLY A 388 12.94 -4.96 -19.11
N ASN A 389 13.14 -5.43 -17.88
CA ASN A 389 13.90 -4.68 -16.88
C ASN A 389 15.39 -4.71 -17.18
N PHE A 390 15.80 -3.79 -18.06
CA PHE A 390 17.19 -3.48 -18.32
C PHE A 390 17.79 -2.53 -17.27
N GLY A 391 16.95 -1.91 -16.43
CA GLY A 391 17.35 -0.94 -15.42
C GLY A 391 18.31 -1.54 -14.40
N LEU A 392 17.97 -2.68 -13.80
CA LEU A 392 18.83 -3.33 -12.81
C LEU A 392 20.19 -3.79 -13.41
N PRO A 393 20.24 -4.53 -14.55
CA PRO A 393 21.51 -4.86 -15.20
C PRO A 393 22.31 -3.64 -15.65
N ALA A 394 21.66 -2.59 -16.16
CA ALA A 394 22.33 -1.37 -16.60
C ALA A 394 22.93 -0.59 -15.43
N LEU A 395 22.22 -0.52 -14.29
CA LEU A 395 22.70 0.12 -13.06
C LEU A 395 23.94 -0.59 -12.52
N LEU A 396 23.91 -1.93 -12.42
CA LEU A 396 25.07 -2.72 -11.98
C LEU A 396 26.25 -2.57 -12.96
N ARG A 397 25.99 -2.62 -14.27
CA ARG A 397 27.03 -2.43 -15.29
C ARG A 397 27.61 -1.02 -15.24
N GLY A 398 26.77 0.00 -15.05
CA GLY A 398 27.17 1.39 -14.91
C GLY A 398 28.09 1.60 -13.71
N ALA A 399 27.78 0.99 -12.55
CA ALA A 399 28.64 1.02 -11.37
C ALA A 399 30.05 0.46 -11.65
N ARG A 400 30.14 -0.71 -12.32
CA ARG A 400 31.43 -1.29 -12.70
C ARG A 400 32.21 -0.45 -13.72
N VAL A 401 31.51 0.27 -14.61
CA VAL A 401 32.15 1.21 -15.54
C VAL A 401 32.74 2.40 -14.77
N ALA A 402 31.97 3.00 -13.86
CA ALA A 402 32.44 4.12 -13.04
C ALA A 402 33.66 3.74 -12.18
N GLU A 403 33.68 2.54 -11.60
CA GLU A 403 34.83 2.02 -10.84
C GLU A 403 36.08 1.86 -11.68
N ARG A 404 35.93 1.31 -12.90
CA ARG A 404 37.06 1.17 -13.81
C ARG A 404 37.59 2.54 -14.24
N GLU A 405 36.70 3.47 -14.58
CA GLU A 405 37.11 4.83 -14.95
C GLU A 405 37.87 5.49 -13.81
N PHE A 406 37.36 5.43 -12.58
CA PHE A 406 38.03 6.00 -11.41
C PHE A 406 39.40 5.37 -11.15
N ALA A 407 39.51 4.03 -11.26
CA ALA A 407 40.78 3.32 -11.11
C ALA A 407 41.82 3.71 -12.18
N GLU A 408 41.37 4.14 -13.36
CA GLU A 408 42.20 4.68 -14.44
C GLU A 408 42.49 6.19 -14.29
N GLY A 409 42.05 6.82 -13.19
CA GLY A 409 42.17 8.26 -12.96
C GLY A 409 41.20 9.12 -13.76
N ARG A 410 40.09 8.54 -14.24
CA ARG A 410 39.05 9.21 -15.02
C ARG A 410 37.75 9.29 -14.21
N GLY A 411 37.13 10.47 -14.18
CA GLY A 411 35.85 10.66 -13.48
C GLY A 411 35.95 10.68 -11.94
N PRO A 412 34.83 10.89 -11.25
CA PRO A 412 34.77 10.96 -9.79
C PRO A 412 34.84 9.57 -9.14
N ASP A 413 35.14 9.53 -7.84
CA ASP A 413 35.02 8.32 -7.02
C ASP A 413 33.54 7.84 -7.04
N PRO A 414 33.24 6.59 -7.46
CA PRO A 414 31.88 6.06 -7.48
C PRO A 414 31.18 6.11 -6.12
N ALA A 415 31.93 6.15 -5.01
CA ALA A 415 31.38 6.29 -3.68
C ALA A 415 30.78 7.68 -3.40
N THR A 416 31.19 8.71 -4.15
CA THR A 416 30.64 10.08 -4.02
C THR A 416 29.40 10.29 -4.90
N LEU A 417 29.13 9.36 -5.81
CA LEU A 417 27.95 9.41 -6.67
C LEU A 417 26.69 9.06 -5.89
N CYS A 418 25.59 9.75 -6.21
CA CYS A 418 24.28 9.36 -5.75
C CYS A 418 23.58 8.45 -6.77
N ILE A 419 23.28 7.22 -6.37
CA ILE A 419 22.67 6.19 -7.22
C ILE A 419 21.41 5.55 -6.59
N VAL A 420 20.87 6.17 -5.54
CA VAL A 420 19.64 5.73 -4.89
C VAL A 420 18.44 6.15 -5.73
N ILE A 421 17.53 5.21 -6.01
CA ILE A 421 16.25 5.52 -6.66
C ILE A 421 15.44 6.47 -5.77
N ALA A 422 14.91 7.56 -6.33
CA ALA A 422 14.31 8.67 -5.59
C ALA A 422 15.30 9.57 -4.80
N GLY A 423 16.61 9.40 -5.01
CA GLY A 423 17.60 10.48 -5.00
C GLY A 423 17.95 11.20 -3.68
N CYS A 424 19.25 11.38 -3.52
CA CYS A 424 19.92 12.37 -2.69
C CYS A 424 19.42 13.81 -2.86
N GLY A 425 18.72 14.11 -3.95
CA GLY A 425 18.05 15.39 -4.22
C GLY A 425 16.69 15.58 -3.53
N GLY A 426 16.24 14.63 -2.70
CA GLY A 426 15.14 14.85 -1.75
C GLY A 426 13.75 14.39 -2.18
N PHE A 427 13.57 13.25 -2.86
CA PHE A 427 12.26 12.59 -2.78
C PHE A 427 12.12 11.95 -1.39
N VAL A 428 11.55 12.70 -0.45
CA VAL A 428 11.25 12.26 0.92
C VAL A 428 10.19 11.13 0.97
N ARG A 429 9.71 10.62 -0.17
CA ARG A 429 8.65 9.59 -0.23
C ARG A 429 9.12 8.15 -0.09
N GLY A 430 10.43 7.88 -0.07
CA GLY A 430 10.98 6.53 0.18
C GLY A 430 10.89 6.06 1.64
N GLY A 431 10.45 6.94 2.55
CA GLY A 431 10.19 6.66 3.97
C GLY A 431 11.34 7.05 4.90
N PHE A 432 11.08 7.96 5.84
CA PHE A 432 11.68 8.03 7.21
C PHE A 432 10.93 9.05 8.11
N ALA A 433 9.61 9.15 7.98
CA ALA A 433 8.80 9.89 8.94
C ALA A 433 7.54 9.08 9.27
N ASP A 434 7.59 8.35 10.39
CA ASP A 434 6.39 7.75 10.99
C ASP A 434 5.52 8.87 11.64
N GLU A 435 6.15 10.00 11.98
CA GLU A 435 5.55 11.19 12.63
C GLU A 435 6.23 12.50 12.16
N GLY A 436 5.59 13.65 12.38
CA GLY A 436 6.13 14.98 12.06
C GLY A 436 5.49 15.65 10.83
N PRO A 437 5.87 16.91 10.51
CA PRO A 437 5.35 17.64 9.36
C PRO A 437 5.59 16.92 8.02
N ASP A 438 6.68 16.16 7.91
CA ASP A 438 7.01 15.34 6.73
C ASP A 438 6.11 14.10 6.55
N ALA A 439 5.35 13.72 7.58
CA ALA A 439 4.36 12.65 7.54
C ALA A 439 2.95 13.14 7.17
N ASP A 440 2.73 14.46 7.08
CA ASP A 440 1.49 15.04 6.58
C ASP A 440 1.60 15.23 5.06
N PRO A 441 0.91 14.42 4.23
CA PRO A 441 0.96 14.58 2.76
C PRO A 441 0.39 15.91 2.28
N PHE A 442 -0.22 16.70 3.19
CA PHE A 442 -0.76 18.03 2.94
C PHE A 442 0.05 19.16 3.58
N ALA A 443 1.16 18.86 4.27
CA ALA A 443 2.09 19.89 4.70
C ALA A 443 2.89 20.39 3.51
N ASP A 444 3.02 21.71 3.42
CA ASP A 444 3.82 22.36 2.40
C ASP A 444 5.31 22.03 2.66
N PRO A 445 6.03 21.39 1.74
CA PRO A 445 7.44 21.01 1.93
C PRO A 445 8.40 22.21 1.97
N VAL A 446 7.89 23.44 1.88
CA VAL A 446 8.66 24.69 1.83
C VAL A 446 8.62 25.45 3.16
N ARG A 447 8.39 24.78 4.30
CA ARG A 447 8.60 25.38 5.63
C ARG A 447 9.77 24.78 6.39
#